data_AF-A0A091NQT9-F1
#
_entry.id   AF-A0A091NQT9-F1
#
_cell.length_a   1.000
_cell.length_b   1.000
_cell.length_c   1.000
_cell.angle_alpha   90.00
_cell.angle_beta   90.00
_cell.angle_gamma   90.00
#
_symmetry.space_group_name_H-M   'P 1'
#
loop_
_entity.id
_entity.type
_entity.pdbx_description
1 polymer ?
#
loop_
_entity_poly.entity_id
_entity_poly.type
_entity_poly.pdbx_seq_one_letter_code
_entity_poly.pdbx_strand_id
1 'polypeptide(L)'
;SRPFSPPIHSSSPPPIAPLARAESTSSISSTNSLSAATTPTVEDDAFVDKLPAFERRCETPAGSGCSPGASLPIPRSLPAFAAVSACSGLRPQECIVKITGEMVLSFPAGITRHFANNPAPAVLTFRVLNYNRLEHVLPNPQLLCCDNTQSDANTKEFWVNMPNLMTHLKKVSEQKPQATYYNVDMLKYQVSAQGIQSTPLNLAVNWRCDPASTDLRIDYKYNTEAMTTPVALNNVQFLVPVDGGVTKLQAVLPPAVWNAMILWKIPDISQKSENGGVGSLLARFQLSEGPSTPAPLAVQFTSEGSTLSSCDIELVGAGYRFSLIKKRFAAGR
;
A
#
# COMPACT_ATOMS: atom_id res chain seq x y z
N SER A 1 37.20 16.64 0.57
CA SER A 1 36.51 16.32 1.83
C SER A 1 35.92 17.59 2.41
N ARG A 2 34.62 17.84 2.19
CA ARG A 2 33.93 18.98 2.81
C ARG A 2 33.33 18.54 4.16
N PRO A 3 33.45 19.34 5.23
CA PRO A 3 33.07 18.92 6.58
C PRO A 3 31.56 18.85 6.75
N PHE A 4 31.12 17.88 7.57
CA PHE A 4 29.75 17.72 8.04
C PHE A 4 29.40 18.81 9.05
N SER A 5 28.28 19.50 8.83
CA SER A 5 27.65 20.36 9.86
C SER A 5 26.16 20.02 9.95
N PRO A 6 25.62 19.72 11.15
CA PRO A 6 24.18 19.50 11.34
C PRO A 6 23.41 20.83 11.30
N PRO A 7 22.10 20.82 11.01
CA PRO A 7 21.27 22.02 11.08
C PRO A 7 21.05 22.44 12.54
N ILE A 8 21.36 23.70 12.85
CA ILE A 8 21.03 24.35 14.13
C ILE A 8 19.60 24.85 14.04
N HIS A 9 18.70 24.29 14.83
CA HIS A 9 17.39 24.87 15.09
C HIS A 9 17.46 25.77 16.33
N SER A 10 17.30 27.08 16.17
CA SER A 10 17.03 27.99 17.28
C SER A 10 15.53 28.02 17.54
N SER A 11 15.08 27.46 18.65
CA SER A 11 13.72 27.69 19.14
C SER A 11 13.73 27.70 20.66
N SER A 12 13.65 28.91 21.23
CA SER A 12 13.35 29.14 22.64
C SER A 12 11.90 28.73 22.95
N PRO A 13 11.60 28.14 24.12
CA PRO A 13 10.23 27.79 24.50
C PRO A 13 9.45 29.01 25.04
N PRO A 14 8.12 29.10 24.84
CA PRO A 14 7.28 30.12 25.48
C PRO A 14 6.91 29.71 26.93
N PRO A 15 6.47 30.67 27.77
CA PRO A 15 6.19 30.42 29.19
C PRO A 15 4.82 29.75 29.42
N ILE A 16 4.77 28.96 30.49
CA ILE A 16 3.64 28.12 30.93
C ILE A 16 2.58 28.97 31.64
N ALA A 17 1.31 28.77 31.30
CA ALA A 17 0.15 29.18 32.11
C ALA A 17 -0.51 27.93 32.73
N PRO A 18 -1.06 27.99 33.96
CA PRO A 18 -1.47 26.80 34.71
C PRO A 18 -2.87 26.36 34.32
N LEU A 19 -3.05 25.06 34.05
CA LEU A 19 -4.37 24.44 33.95
C LEU A 19 -4.50 23.26 34.91
N ALA A 20 -5.73 23.15 35.39
CA ALA A 20 -6.16 22.43 36.56
C ALA A 20 -5.96 20.91 36.50
N ARG A 21 -5.69 20.39 37.70
CA ARG A 21 -5.71 19.01 38.16
C ARG A 21 -6.98 18.26 37.73
N ALA A 22 -6.80 17.11 37.09
CA ALA A 22 -7.69 15.96 37.25
C ALA A 22 -6.86 14.67 37.09
N GLU A 23 -6.78 13.93 38.18
CA GLU A 23 -6.14 12.62 38.30
C GLU A 23 -7.02 11.57 37.63
N SER A 24 -6.41 10.61 36.93
CA SER A 24 -6.83 9.20 36.96
C SER A 24 -5.73 8.30 36.42
N THR A 25 -5.39 7.35 37.28
CA THR A 25 -4.48 6.22 37.14
C THR A 25 -5.00 5.27 36.04
N SER A 26 -4.18 4.53 35.30
CA SER A 26 -3.38 3.41 35.78
C SER A 26 -2.60 2.77 34.63
N SER A 27 -1.44 2.23 34.99
CA SER A 27 -0.43 1.57 34.18
C SER A 27 -0.79 0.11 33.91
N ILE A 28 -0.50 -0.43 32.71
CA ILE A 28 -0.19 -1.87 32.57
C ILE A 28 0.92 -2.07 31.54
N SER A 29 2.02 -2.61 32.03
CA SER A 29 3.13 -3.18 31.29
C SER A 29 2.95 -4.70 31.18
N SER A 30 3.44 -5.27 30.08
CA SER A 30 4.04 -6.61 29.95
C SER A 30 3.16 -7.87 29.76
N THR A 31 3.45 -8.54 28.65
CA THR A 31 3.70 -10.00 28.50
C THR A 31 2.62 -11.00 28.93
N ASN A 32 2.04 -11.68 27.94
CA ASN A 32 1.89 -13.14 27.95
C ASN A 32 1.58 -13.66 26.54
N SER A 33 2.56 -14.34 25.93
CA SER A 33 2.36 -15.23 24.80
C SER A 33 2.18 -16.64 25.36
N LEU A 34 0.99 -17.20 25.24
CA LEU A 34 0.73 -18.61 25.53
C LEU A 34 0.10 -19.27 24.30
N SER A 35 0.72 -20.38 23.95
CA SER A 35 0.37 -21.36 22.93
C SER A 35 -1.06 -21.86 23.07
N ALA A 36 -1.72 -22.12 21.93
CA ALA A 36 -2.86 -23.02 21.87
C ALA A 36 -2.74 -23.87 20.59
N ALA A 37 -2.29 -25.10 20.79
CA ALA A 37 -2.61 -26.23 19.92
C ALA A 37 -4.02 -26.70 20.27
N THR A 38 -4.83 -27.04 19.29
CA THR A 38 -5.92 -28.03 19.40
C THR A 38 -6.46 -28.36 18.01
N THR A 39 -6.14 -29.56 17.57
CA THR A 39 -6.86 -30.35 16.56
C THR A 39 -8.18 -30.86 17.13
N PRO A 40 -9.21 -31.06 16.29
CA PRO A 40 -10.16 -32.14 16.51
C PRO A 40 -10.00 -33.22 15.44
N THR A 41 -9.91 -34.46 15.92
CA THR A 41 -9.95 -35.71 15.19
C THR A 41 -11.40 -36.01 14.79
N VAL A 42 -11.62 -36.43 13.54
CA VAL A 42 -12.85 -37.14 13.14
C VAL A 42 -12.39 -38.36 12.33
N GLU A 43 -12.64 -39.53 12.89
CA GLU A 43 -12.59 -40.83 12.24
C GLU A 43 -13.87 -41.01 11.42
N ASP A 44 -13.80 -41.49 10.18
CA ASP A 44 -14.63 -42.61 9.72
C ASP A 44 -14.25 -43.14 8.32
N ASP A 45 -14.03 -44.46 8.32
CA ASP A 45 -14.42 -45.51 7.39
C ASP A 45 -14.03 -45.56 5.89
N ALA A 46 -13.51 -46.74 5.58
CA ALA A 46 -13.20 -47.29 4.27
C ALA A 46 -14.39 -48.12 3.72
N PHE A 47 -14.71 -48.00 2.43
CA PHE A 47 -15.15 -49.15 1.62
C PHE A 47 -15.02 -48.93 0.10
N VAL A 48 -14.12 -49.73 -0.48
CA VAL A 48 -14.03 -50.37 -1.81
C VAL A 48 -15.21 -50.21 -2.80
N ASP A 49 -14.94 -49.84 -4.07
CA ASP A 49 -15.06 -50.76 -5.25
C ASP A 49 -14.65 -50.16 -6.64
N LYS A 50 -13.93 -50.99 -7.41
CA LYS A 50 -13.88 -51.19 -8.89
C LYS A 50 -13.23 -50.20 -9.90
N LEU A 51 -12.11 -50.70 -10.45
CA LEU A 51 -11.44 -50.52 -11.77
C LEU A 51 -12.37 -50.77 -13.00
N PRO A 52 -11.97 -50.54 -14.31
CA PRO A 52 -10.61 -50.58 -14.93
C PRO A 52 -10.26 -49.40 -15.88
N ALA A 53 -8.99 -48.97 -15.98
CA ALA A 53 -7.87 -49.47 -16.82
C ALA A 53 -8.10 -49.42 -18.35
N PHE A 54 -7.38 -48.52 -19.03
CA PHE A 54 -6.96 -48.67 -20.42
C PHE A 54 -5.52 -48.16 -20.59
N GLU A 55 -4.63 -49.07 -20.98
CA GLU A 55 -3.24 -48.84 -21.33
C GLU A 55 -3.09 -48.09 -22.66
N ARG A 56 -2.05 -47.23 -22.77
CA ARG A 56 -1.11 -47.33 -23.90
C ARG A 56 0.25 -46.67 -23.64
N ARG A 57 1.25 -47.55 -23.51
CA ARG A 57 2.68 -47.50 -23.88
C ARG A 57 3.51 -46.22 -23.66
N CYS A 58 4.46 -46.36 -22.74
CA CYS A 58 5.75 -45.68 -22.71
C CYS A 58 6.71 -46.23 -23.77
N GLU A 59 7.55 -45.36 -24.34
CA GLU A 59 8.93 -45.67 -24.68
C GLU A 59 9.81 -44.61 -24.00
N THR A 60 10.82 -45.05 -23.25
CA THR A 60 11.89 -44.24 -22.65
C THR A 60 13.22 -44.95 -22.94
N PRO A 61 14.33 -44.21 -22.98
CA PRO A 61 15.39 -44.51 -22.02
C PRO A 61 15.84 -43.21 -21.31
N ALA A 62 15.73 -43.16 -19.98
CA ALA A 62 16.80 -43.41 -19.01
C ALA A 62 17.96 -42.38 -19.10
N GLY A 63 18.25 -41.56 -18.08
CA GLY A 63 17.82 -41.70 -16.69
C GLY A 63 18.20 -40.57 -15.73
N SER A 64 17.84 -40.86 -14.47
CA SER A 64 18.26 -40.26 -13.19
C SER A 64 17.89 -38.78 -12.97
N GLY A 65 17.02 -38.39 -12.05
CA GLY A 65 16.32 -39.06 -10.95
C GLY A 65 15.70 -37.98 -10.04
N CYS A 66 14.56 -38.31 -9.42
CA CYS A 66 13.86 -37.61 -8.31
C CYS A 66 13.04 -36.33 -8.61
N SER A 67 11.73 -36.52 -8.83
CA SER A 67 10.62 -35.59 -8.49
C SER A 67 10.30 -35.71 -6.97
N PRO A 68 9.43 -34.90 -6.29
CA PRO A 68 8.34 -34.07 -6.85
C PRO A 68 8.08 -32.69 -6.19
N GLY A 69 7.35 -31.85 -6.94
CA GLY A 69 6.27 -30.99 -6.43
C GLY A 69 6.51 -30.12 -5.19
N ALA A 70 6.76 -28.84 -5.42
CA ALA A 70 6.20 -27.78 -4.59
C ALA A 70 6.17 -26.47 -5.40
N SER A 71 4.97 -26.10 -5.87
CA SER A 71 4.68 -24.71 -6.23
C SER A 71 4.81 -23.87 -4.95
N LEU A 72 6.03 -23.37 -4.71
CA LEU A 72 6.34 -22.57 -3.54
C LEU A 72 5.98 -21.09 -3.78
N PRO A 73 5.53 -20.41 -2.72
CA PRO A 73 4.80 -19.16 -2.79
C PRO A 73 5.70 -18.01 -3.22
N ILE A 74 5.13 -17.14 -4.04
CA ILE A 74 5.65 -15.83 -4.39
C ILE A 74 6.06 -15.11 -3.09
N PRO A 75 7.34 -14.76 -2.87
CA PRO A 75 7.70 -13.89 -1.77
C PRO A 75 7.20 -12.48 -2.11
N ARG A 76 6.12 -12.06 -1.45
CA ARG A 76 5.67 -10.67 -1.39
C ARG A 76 6.78 -9.82 -0.75
N SER A 77 7.66 -9.27 -1.58
CA SER A 77 8.48 -8.11 -1.22
C SER A 77 7.72 -6.85 -1.61
N LEU A 78 7.09 -6.20 -0.63
CA LEU A 78 6.40 -4.93 -0.80
C LEU A 78 7.11 -3.85 0.05
N PRO A 79 7.62 -2.77 -0.57
CA PRO A 79 7.43 -1.42 0.02
C PRO A 79 7.17 -0.33 -1.03
N ALA A 80 6.68 0.83 -0.56
CA ALA A 80 6.02 1.95 -1.27
C ALA A 80 4.49 1.89 -1.21
N PHE A 81 3.90 2.30 -0.09
CA PHE A 81 2.48 2.64 -0.01
C PHE A 81 2.32 4.13 -0.25
N ALA A 82 1.69 4.51 -1.37
CA ALA A 82 0.99 5.78 -1.43
C ALA A 82 -0.47 5.50 -1.05
N ALA A 83 -0.89 5.97 0.12
CA ALA A 83 -2.27 5.83 0.59
C ALA A 83 -3.08 7.02 0.09
N VAL A 84 -4.13 6.75 -0.69
CA VAL A 84 -5.15 7.72 -1.08
C VAL A 84 -6.36 7.57 -0.17
N SER A 85 -6.64 8.55 0.67
CA SER A 85 -7.93 8.64 1.37
C SER A 85 -8.95 9.23 0.38
N ALA A 86 -9.98 8.46 0.00
CA ALA A 86 -10.96 8.84 -1.03
C ALA A 86 -12.29 9.29 -0.41
N CYS A 87 -12.82 10.38 -0.96
CA CYS A 87 -13.92 11.20 -0.43
C CYS A 87 -15.29 10.52 -0.40
N SER A 88 -16.02 10.75 0.70
CA SER A 88 -17.46 10.57 0.78
C SER A 88 -18.16 11.94 0.71
N GLY A 89 -18.76 12.28 -0.43
CA GLY A 89 -19.58 13.49 -0.56
C GLY A 89 -20.21 13.66 -1.94
N LEU A 90 -21.50 13.99 -1.99
CA LEU A 90 -22.31 14.22 -3.20
C LEU A 90 -21.93 15.49 -3.98
N ARG A 91 -20.86 16.20 -3.58
CA ARG A 91 -20.38 17.43 -4.25
C ARG A 91 -18.87 17.39 -4.50
N PRO A 92 -18.39 17.70 -5.72
CA PRO A 92 -16.97 17.77 -6.04
C PRO A 92 -16.13 18.69 -5.13
N GLN A 93 -16.75 19.68 -4.49
CA GLN A 93 -16.08 20.68 -3.65
C GLN A 93 -15.85 20.25 -2.19
N GLU A 94 -16.47 19.17 -1.73
CA GLU A 94 -16.30 18.66 -0.36
C GLU A 94 -15.28 17.51 -0.30
N CYS A 95 -14.62 17.22 -1.42
CA CYS A 95 -13.69 16.11 -1.53
C CYS A 95 -12.32 16.45 -0.89
N ILE A 96 -12.07 15.91 0.30
CA ILE A 96 -10.77 15.97 0.99
C ILE A 96 -9.93 14.77 0.56
N VAL A 97 -8.79 15.05 -0.07
CA VAL A 97 -7.86 14.04 -0.55
C VAL A 97 -6.53 14.22 0.14
N LYS A 98 -6.03 13.13 0.73
CA LYS A 98 -4.68 13.09 1.29
C LYS A 98 -3.91 11.98 0.60
N ILE A 99 -2.79 12.34 0.00
CA ILE A 99 -1.88 11.41 -0.65
C ILE A 99 -0.57 11.46 0.14
N THR A 100 -0.20 10.32 0.71
CA THR A 100 1.09 10.12 1.36
C THR A 100 1.97 9.23 0.48
N GLY A 101 3.27 9.21 0.71
CA GLY A 101 4.17 8.30 0.02
C GLY A 101 5.48 8.12 0.75
N GLU A 102 6.19 7.06 0.37
CA GLU A 102 7.52 6.73 0.87
C GLU A 102 8.44 6.33 -0.29
N MET A 103 9.71 6.71 -0.19
CA MET A 103 10.76 6.33 -1.11
C MET A 103 11.72 5.38 -0.42
N VAL A 104 11.91 4.21 -1.02
CA VAL A 104 12.74 3.14 -0.44
C VAL A 104 13.81 2.73 -1.45
N LEU A 105 15.06 2.67 -1.01
CA LEU A 105 16.15 2.09 -1.80
C LEU A 105 16.44 0.67 -1.31
N SER A 106 16.57 -0.25 -2.26
CA SER A 106 16.81 -1.67 -1.99
C SER A 106 18.21 -2.06 -2.42
N PHE A 107 18.99 -2.62 -1.51
CA PHE A 107 20.38 -3.03 -1.76
C PHE A 107 20.49 -4.56 -1.79
N PRO A 108 21.20 -5.16 -2.76
CA PRO A 108 21.37 -6.61 -2.81
C PRO A 108 22.23 -7.12 -1.64
N ALA A 109 22.00 -8.37 -1.22
CA ALA A 109 22.69 -8.97 -0.07
C ALA A 109 24.22 -8.88 -0.12
N GLY A 110 24.81 -8.97 -1.32
CA GLY A 110 26.26 -8.91 -1.54
C GLY A 110 26.90 -7.53 -1.28
N ILE A 111 26.10 -6.48 -1.06
CA ILE A 111 26.60 -5.11 -0.85
C ILE A 111 27.49 -4.99 0.39
N THR A 112 27.20 -5.75 1.45
CA THR A 112 27.96 -5.69 2.72
C THR A 112 29.39 -6.19 2.53
N ARG A 113 29.57 -7.25 1.74
CA ARG A 113 30.89 -7.77 1.34
C ARG A 113 31.64 -6.78 0.45
N HIS A 114 30.94 -6.11 -0.47
CA HIS A 114 31.54 -5.09 -1.31
C HIS A 114 32.07 -3.91 -0.48
N PHE A 115 31.30 -3.40 0.49
CA PHE A 115 31.74 -2.34 1.39
C PHE A 115 32.85 -2.77 2.35
N ALA A 116 32.89 -4.04 2.78
CA ALA A 116 34.02 -4.55 3.56
C ALA A 116 35.35 -4.52 2.78
N ASN A 117 35.29 -4.71 1.47
CA ASN A 117 36.47 -4.69 0.60
C ASN A 117 36.84 -3.28 0.09
N ASN A 118 35.94 -2.31 0.22
CA ASN A 118 36.14 -0.92 -0.21
C ASN A 118 35.70 0.05 0.88
N PRO A 119 36.62 0.49 1.77
CA PRO A 119 36.28 1.35 2.91
C PRO A 119 35.92 2.79 2.53
N ALA A 120 36.20 3.21 1.29
CA ALA A 120 35.86 4.54 0.77
C ALA A 120 35.03 4.40 -0.53
N PRO A 121 33.79 3.89 -0.44
CA PRO A 121 32.94 3.74 -1.61
C PRO A 121 32.56 5.09 -2.21
N ALA A 122 32.21 5.09 -3.50
CA ALA A 122 31.62 6.26 -4.14
C ALA A 122 30.37 6.73 -3.35
N VAL A 123 30.16 8.04 -3.26
CA VAL A 123 29.03 8.62 -2.52
C VAL A 123 27.75 8.39 -3.32
N LEU A 124 26.78 7.69 -2.73
CA LEU A 124 25.47 7.53 -3.33
C LEU A 124 24.73 8.86 -3.30
N THR A 125 24.47 9.40 -4.49
CA THR A 125 23.75 10.66 -4.68
C THR A 125 22.59 10.41 -5.62
N PHE A 126 21.42 10.91 -5.26
CA PHE A 126 20.24 10.83 -6.11
C PHE A 126 19.49 12.15 -6.13
N ARG A 127 18.77 12.38 -7.21
CA ARG A 127 17.93 13.55 -7.43
C ARG A 127 16.49 13.11 -7.57
N VAL A 128 15.61 13.77 -6.84
CA VAL A 128 14.16 13.61 -7.00
C VAL A 128 13.67 14.65 -8.00
N LEU A 129 13.01 14.19 -9.06
CA LEU A 129 12.36 15.02 -10.08
C LEU A 129 10.91 15.33 -9.69
N ASN A 130 10.39 16.46 -10.19
CA ASN A 130 9.05 16.97 -9.87
C ASN A 130 8.83 17.11 -8.36
N TYR A 131 9.86 17.60 -7.66
CA TYR A 131 9.89 17.73 -6.21
C TYR A 131 8.91 18.78 -5.69
N ASN A 132 8.58 19.80 -6.50
CA ASN A 132 7.57 20.82 -6.21
C ASN A 132 6.16 20.27 -5.93
N ARG A 133 5.86 19.03 -6.36
CA ARG A 133 4.59 18.36 -6.08
C ARG A 133 4.53 17.75 -4.68
N LEU A 134 5.66 17.70 -3.98
CA LEU A 134 5.75 17.11 -2.65
C LEU A 134 5.59 18.18 -1.56
N GLU A 135 4.75 17.87 -0.60
CA GLU A 135 4.53 18.64 0.62
C GLU A 135 4.99 17.81 1.84
N HIS A 136 5.36 18.48 2.93
CA HIS A 136 5.75 17.82 4.18
C HIS A 136 6.76 16.68 4.01
N VAL A 137 7.85 16.93 3.27
CA VAL A 137 8.89 15.93 3.01
C VAL A 137 9.77 15.74 4.26
N LEU A 138 9.90 14.49 4.69
CA LEU A 138 10.69 14.05 5.83
C LEU A 138 11.81 13.11 5.35
N PRO A 139 13.02 13.62 5.11
CA PRO A 139 14.16 12.78 4.79
C PRO A 139 14.65 12.00 6.01
N ASN A 140 15.23 10.83 5.81
CA ASN A 140 15.83 10.03 6.87
C ASN A 140 17.03 10.79 7.47
N PRO A 141 16.95 11.29 8.73
CA PRO A 141 17.96 12.19 9.28
C PRO A 141 19.29 11.50 9.59
N GLN A 142 19.29 10.17 9.68
CA GLN A 142 20.51 9.39 9.92
C GLN A 142 21.26 9.10 8.62
N LEU A 143 20.56 9.05 7.49
CA LEU A 143 21.11 8.55 6.23
C LEU A 143 21.25 9.63 5.16
N LEU A 144 20.41 10.66 5.18
CA LEU A 144 20.36 11.65 4.11
C LEU A 144 20.87 13.02 4.56
N CYS A 145 21.57 13.66 3.65
CA CYS A 145 21.93 15.07 3.70
C CYS A 145 21.34 15.75 2.45
N CYS A 146 20.84 16.97 2.59
CA CYS A 146 20.35 17.77 1.48
C CYS A 146 20.83 19.21 1.61
N ASP A 147 21.03 19.87 0.47
CA ASP A 147 21.42 21.28 0.45
C ASP A 147 20.14 22.11 0.41
N ASN A 148 19.99 22.98 1.39
CA ASN A 148 18.86 23.89 1.47
C ASN A 148 19.08 25.17 0.66
N THR A 149 20.26 25.33 0.05
CA THR A 149 20.60 26.48 -0.80
C THR A 149 20.33 26.24 -2.29
N GLN A 150 19.97 25.00 -2.69
CA GLN A 150 19.56 24.71 -4.07
C GLN A 150 18.26 25.46 -4.41
N SER A 151 18.30 26.25 -5.49
CA SER A 151 17.23 27.14 -5.96
C SER A 151 16.32 26.53 -7.03
N ASP A 152 16.54 25.28 -7.42
CA ASP A 152 15.64 24.60 -8.35
C ASP A 152 14.41 24.09 -7.59
N ALA A 153 13.26 24.69 -7.85
CA ALA A 153 12.00 24.30 -7.23
C ALA A 153 11.54 22.90 -7.69
N ASN A 154 11.94 22.46 -8.89
CA ASN A 154 11.43 21.24 -9.50
C ASN A 154 12.28 20.00 -9.20
N THR A 155 13.53 20.17 -8.78
CA THR A 155 14.42 19.05 -8.46
C THR A 155 15.12 19.25 -7.13
N LYS A 156 15.35 18.15 -6.39
CA LYS A 156 16.04 18.17 -5.10
C LYS A 156 17.07 17.07 -5.05
N GLU A 157 18.33 17.43 -4.81
CA GLU A 157 19.43 16.47 -4.67
C GLU A 157 19.63 16.05 -3.21
N PHE A 158 19.88 14.75 -3.01
CA PHE A 158 20.18 14.13 -1.73
C PHE A 158 21.48 13.32 -1.81
N TRP A 159 22.34 13.52 -0.82
CA TRP A 159 23.56 12.74 -0.63
C TRP A 159 23.39 11.79 0.55
N VAL A 160 23.83 10.55 0.37
CA VAL A 160 23.73 9.53 1.43
C VAL A 160 25.00 9.55 2.30
N ASN A 161 24.81 9.55 3.61
CA ASN A 161 25.87 9.35 4.59
C ASN A 161 26.35 7.89 4.53
N MET A 162 27.39 7.65 3.71
CA MET A 162 27.92 6.31 3.46
C MET A 162 28.34 5.56 4.74
N PRO A 163 29.04 6.16 5.72
CA PRO A 163 29.33 5.51 7.00
C PRO A 163 28.08 4.98 7.74
N ASN A 164 27.03 5.79 7.83
CA ASN A 164 25.79 5.40 8.50
C ASN A 164 25.04 4.33 7.70
N LEU A 165 25.02 4.43 6.37
CA LEU A 165 24.44 3.41 5.49
C LEU A 165 25.15 2.07 5.65
N MET A 166 26.48 2.04 5.63
CA MET A 166 27.27 0.82 5.78
C MET A 166 27.00 0.14 7.14
N THR A 167 26.96 0.93 8.21
CA THR A 167 26.65 0.45 9.56
C THR A 167 25.22 -0.12 9.63
N HIS A 168 24.25 0.57 9.03
CA HIS A 168 22.87 0.13 8.97
C HIS A 168 22.72 -1.19 8.20
N LEU A 169 23.28 -1.28 6.99
CA LEU A 169 23.21 -2.48 6.16
C LEU A 169 23.90 -3.68 6.81
N LYS A 170 25.05 -3.46 7.47
CA LYS A 170 25.72 -4.50 8.25
C LYS A 170 24.80 -5.04 9.34
N LYS A 171 24.21 -4.16 10.15
CA LYS A 171 23.27 -4.55 11.23
C LYS A 171 22.05 -5.31 10.69
N VAL A 172 21.45 -4.86 9.59
CA VAL A 172 20.28 -5.54 9.00
C VAL A 172 20.68 -6.90 8.41
N SER A 173 21.88 -7.02 7.83
CA SER A 173 22.39 -8.29 7.32
C SER A 173 22.64 -9.33 8.42
N GLU A 174 23.12 -8.90 9.59
CA GLU A 174 23.31 -9.76 10.76
C GLU A 174 21.95 -10.23 11.32
N GLN A 175 20.93 -9.36 11.30
CA GLN A 175 19.58 -9.71 11.74
C GLN A 175 18.83 -10.61 10.76
N LYS A 176 19.06 -10.44 9.45
CA LYS A 176 18.34 -11.13 8.37
C LYS A 176 19.31 -11.67 7.31
N PRO A 177 20.14 -12.67 7.64
CA PRO A 177 21.20 -13.14 6.74
C PRO A 177 20.68 -13.85 5.48
N GLN A 178 19.44 -14.34 5.51
CA GLN A 178 18.80 -15.04 4.37
C GLN A 178 18.08 -14.08 3.41
N ALA A 179 18.10 -12.76 3.67
CA ALA A 179 17.41 -11.80 2.81
C ALA A 179 18.21 -11.52 1.53
N THR A 180 17.56 -11.60 0.36
CA THR A 180 18.18 -11.28 -0.93
C THR A 180 18.40 -9.77 -1.12
N TYR A 181 17.56 -8.94 -0.48
CA TYR A 181 17.61 -7.49 -0.54
C TYR A 181 17.36 -6.87 0.83
N TYR A 182 18.03 -5.75 1.09
CA TYR A 182 17.84 -4.90 2.27
C TYR A 182 17.17 -3.59 1.85
N ASN A 183 15.96 -3.38 2.35
CA ASN A 183 15.18 -2.18 2.08
C ASN A 183 15.51 -1.10 3.10
N VAL A 184 15.76 0.11 2.61
CA VAL A 184 16.13 1.26 3.43
C VAL A 184 15.22 2.44 3.09
N ASP A 185 14.47 2.88 4.08
CA ASP A 185 13.56 4.02 3.95
C ASP A 185 14.36 5.33 3.84
N MET A 186 14.19 6.03 2.73
CA MET A 186 14.93 7.26 2.41
C MET A 186 14.09 8.50 2.68
N LEU A 187 12.88 8.58 2.11
CA LEU A 187 12.00 9.74 2.25
C LEU A 187 10.59 9.29 2.64
N LYS A 188 9.93 10.08 3.47
CA LYS A 188 8.47 10.08 3.60
C LYS A 188 7.95 11.43 3.15
N TYR A 189 6.83 11.46 2.44
CA TYR A 189 6.31 12.71 1.89
C TYR A 189 4.79 12.68 1.81
N GLN A 190 4.21 13.87 1.66
CA GLN A 190 2.84 14.07 1.23
C GLN A 190 2.87 14.66 -0.18
N VAL A 191 1.81 14.48 -0.94
CA VAL A 191 1.69 15.00 -2.30
C VAL A 191 0.61 16.08 -2.29
N SER A 192 0.91 17.21 -2.91
CA SER A 192 -0.08 18.27 -3.11
C SER A 192 -1.24 17.73 -3.96
N ALA A 193 -2.46 17.78 -3.41
CA ALA A 193 -3.65 17.22 -4.03
C ALA A 193 -4.72 18.30 -4.27
N GLN A 194 -5.34 18.28 -5.44
CA GLN A 194 -6.36 19.24 -5.88
C GLN A 194 -7.75 18.59 -5.89
N GLY A 195 -8.21 18.18 -4.70
CA GLY A 195 -9.53 17.57 -4.52
C GLY A 195 -9.76 16.38 -5.44
N ILE A 196 -10.97 16.28 -6.01
CA ILE A 196 -11.40 15.13 -6.83
C ILE A 196 -10.56 14.89 -8.10
N GLN A 197 -9.79 15.88 -8.58
CA GLN A 197 -8.94 15.67 -9.74
C GLN A 197 -7.70 14.82 -9.41
N SER A 198 -7.31 14.77 -8.14
CA SER A 198 -6.18 13.97 -7.66
C SER A 198 -6.58 12.56 -7.19
N THR A 199 -7.86 12.18 -7.28
CA THR A 199 -8.31 10.82 -6.97
C THR A 199 -8.31 9.94 -8.22
N PRO A 200 -7.67 8.76 -8.22
CA PRO A 200 -7.64 7.85 -9.36
C PRO A 200 -8.99 7.15 -9.61
N LEU A 201 -9.86 7.12 -8.60
CA LEU A 201 -11.22 6.60 -8.69
C LEU A 201 -12.19 7.58 -8.02
N ASN A 202 -13.05 8.19 -8.82
CA ASN A 202 -14.06 9.12 -8.35
C ASN A 202 -15.30 8.34 -7.94
N LEU A 203 -15.91 8.71 -6.81
CA LEU A 203 -17.02 7.98 -6.21
C LEU A 203 -18.18 8.92 -5.94
N ALA A 204 -19.39 8.45 -6.20
CA ALA A 204 -20.62 9.10 -5.78
C ALA A 204 -21.55 8.05 -5.17
N VAL A 205 -21.98 8.27 -3.92
CA VAL A 205 -22.82 7.32 -3.20
C VAL A 205 -24.17 7.98 -2.92
N ASN A 206 -25.25 7.25 -3.22
CA ASN A 206 -26.61 7.67 -2.98
C ASN A 206 -27.36 6.60 -2.19
N TRP A 207 -28.09 7.05 -1.16
CA TRP A 207 -28.87 6.21 -0.27
C TRP A 207 -30.33 6.64 -0.32
N ARG A 208 -31.22 5.65 -0.40
CA ARG A 208 -32.65 5.84 -0.17
C ARG A 208 -33.08 4.91 0.94
N CYS A 209 -33.27 5.49 2.13
CA CYS A 209 -33.62 4.75 3.33
C CYS A 209 -35.13 4.85 3.58
N ASP A 210 -35.87 3.80 3.24
CA ASP A 210 -37.28 3.65 3.59
C ASP A 210 -37.40 2.79 4.87
N PRO A 211 -38.53 2.85 5.61
CA PRO A 211 -38.69 2.08 6.85
C PRO A 211 -38.56 0.56 6.68
N ALA A 212 -38.96 0.01 5.52
CA ALA A 212 -38.94 -1.43 5.25
C ALA A 212 -37.83 -1.87 4.28
N SER A 213 -37.17 -0.92 3.61
CA SER A 213 -36.16 -1.22 2.58
C SER A 213 -35.10 -0.12 2.45
N THR A 214 -33.91 -0.48 2.00
CA THR A 214 -32.86 0.48 1.67
C THR A 214 -32.31 0.23 0.28
N ASP A 215 -32.32 1.26 -0.57
CA ASP A 215 -31.64 1.25 -1.86
C ASP A 215 -30.30 1.97 -1.75
N LEU A 216 -29.25 1.28 -2.20
CA LEU A 216 -27.88 1.77 -2.27
C LEU A 216 -27.45 1.84 -3.74
N ARG A 217 -26.94 3.01 -4.15
CA ARG A 217 -26.31 3.20 -5.45
C ARG A 217 -24.92 3.81 -5.26
N ILE A 218 -23.91 3.17 -5.84
CA ILE A 218 -22.53 3.65 -5.87
C ILE A 218 -22.14 3.82 -7.33
N ASP A 219 -21.95 5.04 -7.79
CA ASP A 219 -21.38 5.33 -9.09
C ASP A 219 -19.87 5.54 -8.93
N TYR A 220 -19.09 4.91 -9.80
CA TYR A 220 -17.64 5.08 -9.84
C TYR A 220 -17.16 5.48 -11.23
N LYS A 221 -16.11 6.29 -11.28
CA LYS A 221 -15.47 6.73 -12.52
C LYS A 221 -13.95 6.69 -12.38
N TYR A 222 -13.31 5.91 -13.24
CA TYR A 222 -11.86 5.89 -13.40
C TYR A 222 -11.36 7.26 -13.88
N ASN A 223 -10.37 7.81 -13.18
CA ASN A 223 -9.81 9.13 -13.49
C ASN A 223 -8.36 8.99 -13.93
N THR A 224 -8.11 9.25 -15.21
CA THR A 224 -6.78 9.14 -15.81
C THR A 224 -5.89 10.33 -15.51
N GLU A 225 -6.47 11.48 -15.22
CA GLU A 225 -5.74 12.73 -14.97
C GLU A 225 -5.04 12.74 -13.60
N ALA A 226 -5.50 11.90 -12.67
CA ALA A 226 -4.87 11.72 -11.37
C ALA A 226 -3.52 10.99 -11.42
N MET A 227 -3.17 10.37 -12.56
CA MET A 227 -1.96 9.55 -12.72
C MET A 227 -1.05 10.11 -13.79
N THR A 228 0.27 9.99 -13.59
CA THR A 228 1.27 10.40 -14.60
C THR A 228 1.17 9.56 -15.88
N THR A 229 1.03 8.26 -15.70
CA THR A 229 0.77 7.30 -16.77
C THR A 229 -0.46 6.50 -16.36
N PRO A 230 -1.54 6.49 -17.16
CA PRO A 230 -2.75 5.75 -16.80
C PRO A 230 -2.46 4.25 -16.68
N VAL A 231 -2.75 3.67 -15.51
CA VAL A 231 -2.60 2.24 -15.25
C VAL A 231 -3.82 1.71 -14.51
N ALA A 232 -4.18 0.45 -14.76
CA ALA A 232 -5.33 -0.19 -14.14
C ALA A 232 -5.25 -0.16 -12.61
N LEU A 233 -6.43 -0.02 -11.99
CA LEU A 233 -6.64 -0.28 -10.57
C LEU A 233 -7.03 -1.75 -10.42
N ASN A 234 -6.26 -2.50 -9.67
CA ASN A 234 -6.44 -3.93 -9.46
C ASN A 234 -7.01 -4.24 -8.07
N ASN A 235 -7.72 -5.36 -7.99
CA ASN A 235 -8.33 -5.86 -6.76
C ASN A 235 -9.22 -4.80 -6.10
N VAL A 236 -10.06 -4.15 -6.91
CA VAL A 236 -10.93 -3.08 -6.42
C VAL A 236 -12.05 -3.70 -5.58
N GLN A 237 -12.19 -3.25 -4.35
CA GLN A 237 -13.20 -3.73 -3.41
C GLN A 237 -14.02 -2.56 -2.89
N PHE A 238 -15.33 -2.71 -2.90
CA PHE A 238 -16.27 -1.75 -2.33
C PHE A 238 -16.95 -2.41 -1.14
N LEU A 239 -16.81 -1.82 0.03
CA LEU A 239 -17.35 -2.34 1.28
C LEU A 239 -18.23 -1.28 1.93
N VAL A 240 -19.48 -1.63 2.21
CA VAL A 240 -20.45 -0.73 2.85
C VAL A 240 -21.20 -1.48 3.95
N PRO A 241 -21.16 -1.00 5.21
CA PRO A 241 -22.05 -1.50 6.25
C PRO A 241 -23.48 -0.99 6.03
N VAL A 242 -24.45 -1.87 6.27
CA VAL A 242 -25.89 -1.53 6.21
C VAL A 242 -26.53 -2.02 7.50
N ASP A 243 -27.11 -1.10 8.27
CA ASP A 243 -27.83 -1.35 9.51
C ASP A 243 -29.33 -1.61 9.26
N GLY A 244 -30.17 -1.55 10.30
CA GLY A 244 -31.62 -1.73 10.17
C GLY A 244 -32.11 -3.18 10.13
N GLY A 245 -31.31 -4.13 10.62
CA GLY A 245 -31.71 -5.54 10.69
C GLY A 245 -31.97 -6.14 9.31
N VAL A 246 -30.95 -6.15 8.44
CA VAL A 246 -31.08 -6.66 7.07
C VAL A 246 -31.50 -8.13 7.10
N THR A 247 -32.71 -8.40 6.61
CA THR A 247 -33.28 -9.75 6.54
C THR A 247 -32.99 -10.43 5.21
N LYS A 248 -32.97 -9.66 4.12
CA LYS A 248 -32.78 -10.18 2.76
C LYS A 248 -32.18 -9.14 1.82
N LEU A 249 -31.26 -9.58 0.97
CA LEU A 249 -30.78 -8.82 -0.19
C LEU A 249 -31.69 -9.15 -1.39
N GLN A 250 -32.51 -8.18 -1.82
CA GLN A 250 -33.54 -8.41 -2.86
C GLN A 250 -33.00 -8.28 -4.27
N ALA A 251 -32.22 -7.24 -4.54
CA ALA A 251 -31.62 -6.97 -5.84
C ALA A 251 -30.17 -6.55 -5.62
N VAL A 252 -29.27 -7.05 -6.46
CA VAL A 252 -27.86 -6.69 -6.42
C VAL A 252 -27.26 -6.78 -7.82
N LEU A 253 -26.59 -5.72 -8.25
CA LEU A 253 -25.97 -5.66 -9.58
C LEU A 253 -24.74 -4.75 -9.51
N PRO A 254 -23.54 -5.19 -9.95
CA PRO A 254 -23.15 -6.58 -10.25
C PRO A 254 -23.23 -7.48 -8.99
N PRO A 255 -23.03 -8.81 -9.11
CA PRO A 255 -23.05 -9.73 -7.97
C PRO A 255 -22.13 -9.27 -6.83
N ALA A 256 -22.64 -9.35 -5.60
CA ALA A 256 -21.92 -8.98 -4.39
C ALA A 256 -21.99 -10.10 -3.35
N VAL A 257 -21.09 -10.05 -2.38
CA VAL A 257 -21.11 -10.93 -1.21
C VAL A 257 -21.68 -10.15 -0.03
N TRP A 258 -22.67 -10.73 0.65
CA TRP A 258 -23.23 -10.19 1.89
C TRP A 258 -22.68 -10.96 3.10
N ASN A 259 -22.01 -10.27 4.02
CA ASN A 259 -21.55 -10.84 5.29
C ASN A 259 -21.49 -9.74 6.36
N ALA A 260 -22.62 -9.42 6.99
CA ALA A 260 -22.85 -8.24 7.86
C ALA A 260 -22.65 -6.87 7.17
N MET A 261 -21.88 -6.82 6.09
CA MET A 261 -21.66 -5.69 5.18
C MET A 261 -21.74 -6.22 3.74
N ILE A 262 -22.06 -5.34 2.80
CA ILE A 262 -22.05 -5.70 1.38
C ILE A 262 -20.66 -5.45 0.79
N LEU A 263 -20.17 -6.43 0.03
CA LEU A 263 -18.85 -6.43 -0.60
C LEU A 263 -18.95 -6.70 -2.10
N TRP A 264 -18.55 -5.72 -2.91
CA TRP A 264 -18.30 -5.94 -4.34
C TRP A 264 -16.80 -6.08 -4.60
N LYS A 265 -16.45 -6.99 -5.53
CA LYS A 265 -15.07 -7.19 -5.99
C LYS A 265 -15.04 -7.00 -7.50
N ILE A 266 -14.27 -6.01 -7.95
CA ILE A 266 -13.98 -5.77 -9.36
C ILE A 266 -12.48 -6.06 -9.58
N PRO A 267 -12.13 -7.06 -10.42
CA PRO A 267 -10.73 -7.45 -10.62
C PRO A 267 -9.85 -6.32 -11.12
N ASP A 268 -10.33 -5.56 -12.10
CA ASP A 268 -9.63 -4.45 -12.71
C ASP A 268 -10.59 -3.32 -13.13
N ILE A 269 -10.14 -2.07 -12.94
CA ILE A 269 -10.79 -0.87 -13.47
C ILE A 269 -9.74 -0.07 -14.24
N SER A 270 -10.01 0.19 -15.51
CA SER A 270 -9.13 0.94 -16.41
C SER A 270 -9.92 1.58 -17.56
N GLN A 271 -9.26 2.38 -18.40
CA GLN A 271 -9.83 2.88 -19.67
C GLN A 271 -10.27 1.75 -20.61
N LYS A 272 -9.69 0.55 -20.50
CA LYS A 272 -10.02 -0.61 -21.34
C LYS A 272 -11.15 -1.45 -20.77
N SER A 273 -11.52 -1.23 -19.52
CA SER A 273 -12.65 -1.92 -18.89
C SER A 273 -13.97 -1.44 -19.50
N GLU A 274 -15.06 -2.14 -19.22
CA GLU A 274 -16.39 -1.79 -19.72
C GLU A 274 -16.73 -0.32 -19.44
N ASN A 275 -17.37 0.33 -20.42
CA ASN A 275 -17.74 1.75 -20.37
C ASN A 275 -16.58 2.72 -20.07
N GLY A 276 -15.34 2.34 -20.39
CA GLY A 276 -14.16 3.19 -20.17
C GLY A 276 -13.79 3.37 -18.69
N GLY A 277 -14.19 2.43 -17.82
CA GLY A 277 -13.95 2.51 -16.38
C GLY A 277 -15.00 3.31 -15.61
N VAL A 278 -16.18 3.54 -16.21
CA VAL A 278 -17.35 4.13 -15.54
C VAL A 278 -18.36 3.03 -15.24
N GLY A 279 -18.89 2.98 -14.03
CA GLY A 279 -19.90 1.99 -13.67
C GLY A 279 -20.71 2.34 -12.44
N SER A 280 -21.68 1.47 -12.15
CA SER A 280 -22.62 1.62 -11.04
C SER A 280 -22.78 0.30 -10.30
N LEU A 281 -22.81 0.36 -8.97
CA LEU A 281 -23.16 -0.75 -8.08
C LEU A 281 -24.50 -0.43 -7.44
N LEU A 282 -25.43 -1.37 -7.49
CA LEU A 282 -26.79 -1.23 -7.02
C LEU A 282 -27.09 -2.36 -6.04
N ALA A 283 -27.71 -2.04 -4.91
CA ALA A 283 -28.25 -3.02 -3.98
C ALA A 283 -29.57 -2.55 -3.37
N ARG A 284 -30.51 -3.47 -3.17
CA ARG A 284 -31.75 -3.28 -2.41
C ARG A 284 -31.80 -4.26 -1.25
N PHE A 285 -31.89 -3.72 -0.04
CA PHE A 285 -31.99 -4.47 1.21
C PHE A 285 -33.41 -4.41 1.75
N GLN A 286 -33.89 -5.52 2.31
CA GLN A 286 -35.11 -5.59 3.10
C GLN A 286 -34.76 -5.57 4.58
N LEU A 287 -35.47 -4.75 5.35
CA LEU A 287 -35.15 -4.45 6.75
C LEU A 287 -36.23 -5.00 7.67
N SER A 288 -35.85 -5.44 8.88
CA SER A 288 -36.79 -5.71 9.98
C SER A 288 -36.87 -4.55 10.98
N GLU A 289 -35.80 -3.76 11.12
CA GLU A 289 -35.63 -2.71 12.13
C GLU A 289 -35.21 -1.39 11.48
N GLY A 290 -35.79 -1.07 10.31
CA GLY A 290 -35.45 0.15 9.57
C GLY A 290 -36.01 1.44 10.19
N PRO A 291 -35.64 2.61 9.63
CA PRO A 291 -34.79 2.81 8.45
C PRO A 291 -33.29 2.65 8.73
N SER A 292 -32.52 2.33 7.70
CA SER A 292 -31.05 2.31 7.77
C SER A 292 -30.46 3.73 7.89
N THR A 293 -29.32 3.86 8.57
CA THR A 293 -28.51 5.07 8.61
C THR A 293 -27.41 4.99 7.55
N PRO A 294 -27.27 5.98 6.65
CA PRO A 294 -26.18 6.00 5.67
C PRO A 294 -24.81 5.90 6.34
N ALA A 295 -24.01 4.92 5.91
CA ALA A 295 -22.69 4.65 6.45
C ALA A 295 -21.59 4.93 5.41
N PRO A 296 -20.33 5.19 5.84
CA PRO A 296 -19.25 5.49 4.91
C PRO A 296 -18.89 4.28 4.03
N LEU A 297 -18.74 4.52 2.74
CA LEU A 297 -18.20 3.55 1.78
C LEU A 297 -16.68 3.46 1.95
N ALA A 298 -16.18 2.25 2.19
CA ALA A 298 -14.76 1.95 2.13
C ALA A 298 -14.41 1.35 0.77
N VAL A 299 -13.38 1.88 0.11
CA VAL A 299 -12.85 1.35 -1.15
C VAL A 299 -11.40 0.95 -0.99
N GLN A 300 -11.05 -0.23 -1.50
CA GLN A 300 -9.67 -0.71 -1.54
C GLN A 300 -9.26 -1.00 -2.98
N PHE A 301 -8.05 -0.65 -3.36
CA PHE A 301 -7.46 -1.03 -4.64
C PHE A 301 -5.94 -0.94 -4.57
N THR A 302 -5.28 -1.54 -5.54
CA THR A 302 -3.81 -1.48 -5.72
C THR A 302 -3.50 -1.18 -7.18
N SER A 303 -2.41 -0.48 -7.47
CA SER A 303 -1.94 -0.24 -8.83
C SER A 303 -0.41 -0.25 -8.87
N GLU A 304 0.16 -0.85 -9.90
CA GLU A 304 1.61 -0.91 -10.12
C GLU A 304 1.97 -0.32 -11.49
N GLY A 305 3.11 0.35 -11.58
CA GLY A 305 3.62 0.95 -12.83
C GLY A 305 3.47 2.47 -12.92
N SER A 306 2.85 3.13 -11.94
CA SER A 306 2.64 4.59 -11.95
C SER A 306 2.67 5.19 -10.55
N THR A 307 2.65 6.53 -10.48
CA THR A 307 2.59 7.33 -9.25
C THR A 307 1.53 8.42 -9.37
N LEU A 308 0.99 8.86 -8.24
CA LEU A 308 0.10 10.02 -8.19
C LEU A 308 0.86 11.35 -8.04
N SER A 309 2.10 11.30 -7.54
CA SER A 309 2.95 12.49 -7.38
C SER A 309 3.63 12.94 -8.67
N SER A 310 3.70 12.08 -9.69
CA SER A 310 4.56 12.28 -10.87
C SER A 310 6.05 12.46 -10.54
N CYS A 311 6.48 12.12 -9.33
CA CYS A 311 7.89 12.19 -8.98
C CYS A 311 8.66 11.05 -9.65
N ASP A 312 9.91 11.34 -9.98
CA ASP A 312 10.86 10.33 -10.43
C ASP A 312 12.19 10.48 -9.70
N ILE A 313 13.08 9.52 -9.92
CA ILE A 313 14.39 9.49 -9.28
C ILE A 313 15.50 9.23 -10.31
N GLU A 314 16.58 9.99 -10.19
CA GLU A 314 17.79 9.84 -10.99
C GLU A 314 19.00 9.69 -10.10
N LEU A 315 20.01 8.92 -10.53
CA LEU A 315 21.30 8.84 -9.85
C LEU A 315 22.24 9.91 -10.38
N VAL A 316 22.99 10.52 -9.48
CA VAL A 316 24.00 11.54 -9.81
C VAL A 316 25.38 10.97 -9.51
N GLY A 317 26.28 11.10 -10.48
CA GLY A 317 27.66 10.64 -10.38
C GLY A 317 27.89 9.20 -10.84
N ALA A 318 29.15 8.77 -10.78
CA ALA A 318 29.58 7.43 -11.15
C ALA A 318 29.70 6.53 -9.92
N GLY A 319 29.26 5.27 -10.02
CA GLY A 319 29.44 4.25 -8.97
C GLY A 319 28.20 3.41 -8.66
N TYR A 320 27.01 3.93 -8.97
CA TYR A 320 25.74 3.23 -8.77
C TYR A 320 24.91 3.27 -10.05
N ARG A 321 24.03 2.28 -10.21
CA ARG A 321 23.02 2.24 -11.26
C ARG A 321 21.72 1.68 -10.70
N PHE A 322 20.59 2.16 -11.18
CA PHE A 322 19.32 1.51 -10.89
C PHE A 322 19.23 0.21 -11.70
N SER A 323 18.90 -0.88 -11.03
CA SER A 323 18.48 -2.13 -11.69
C SER A 323 17.01 -2.07 -12.10
N LEU A 324 16.18 -1.48 -11.24
CA LEU A 324 14.74 -1.39 -11.40
C LEU A 324 14.23 -0.18 -10.59
N ILE A 325 13.28 0.57 -11.16
CA ILE A 325 12.50 1.58 -10.45
C ILE A 325 11.06 1.06 -10.39
N LYS A 326 10.60 0.68 -9.18
CA LYS A 326 9.23 0.20 -8.97
C LYS A 326 8.35 1.35 -8.49
N LYS A 327 7.29 1.65 -9.24
CA LYS A 327 6.28 2.66 -8.93
C LYS A 327 4.95 1.97 -8.65
N ARG A 328 4.23 2.37 -7.61
CA ARG A 328 2.92 1.81 -7.25
C ARG A 328 2.18 2.73 -6.29
N PHE A 329 0.86 2.56 -6.20
CA PHE A 329 0.01 3.23 -5.23
C PHE A 329 -1.16 2.32 -4.83
N ALA A 330 -1.81 2.63 -3.71
CA ALA A 330 -2.94 1.87 -3.21
C ALA A 330 -3.96 2.78 -2.52
N ALA A 331 -5.20 2.32 -2.39
CA ALA A 331 -6.16 3.01 -1.56
C ALA A 331 -5.73 2.97 -0.08
N GLY A 332 -5.82 4.11 0.58
CA GLY A 332 -5.66 4.27 2.03
C GLY A 332 -7.00 4.15 2.75
N ARG A 333 -6.98 4.42 4.07
CA ARG A 333 -8.17 4.77 4.84
C ARG A 333 -8.35 6.28 4.87
#